data_AF-A0A0B1T144-F1
#
_entry.id   AF-A0A0B1T144-F1
#
_cell.length_a   1.000
_cell.length_b   1.000
_cell.length_c   1.000
_cell.angle_alpha   90.00
_cell.angle_beta   90.00
_cell.angle_gamma   90.00
#
_symmetry.space_group_name_H-M   'P 1'
#
loop_
_entity.id
_entity.type
_entity.pdbx_description
1 polymer ?
#
loop_
_entity_poly.entity_id
_entity_poly.type
_entity_poly.pdbx_seq_one_letter_code
_entity_poly.pdbx_strand_id
1 'polypeptide(L)'
;LQKSTFSYFRNQTYTAVKLEQPSTFATFVYTAYDYTNGRWVEKDRSTIRSQLDGGTQDSFDRLGWYRMDDSGRFHVNNGIVKMEEIHKAKVKNCHEQTYRSIIDAKNYMPGNFNLSRPLEMVYPWIQSARIYDGSQRQVIVTHAEGTNLHITLQVNGDNEGHRLVFFHNSSSIADFTGTIIVDSRSNRHDFSKFYLLPILNLFHINLLFRYFNVTVYGASGKINGAVKYSTQRDSDEIFSFTTYVHDLNASNRSMIIPLPAVVESGPRMICMYADEQREEQAVCRIVDYHETPLEIDIEHNTWHEMVGSCPSCNQINLTGLSKYLNPMSWVNGVSSLGEFVMMVTDILVYVCVLVVVYVVLTKIVIPICKVGSQGLTYGLTIK
;
A
#
# COMPACT_ATOMS: atom_id res chain seq x y z
N LEU A 1 -27.22 2.79 19.19
CA LEU A 1 -26.15 3.62 18.59
C LEU A 1 -24.83 3.24 19.25
N GLN A 2 -24.05 2.42 18.56
CA GLN A 2 -22.73 2.02 19.04
C GLN A 2 -21.74 3.14 18.74
N LYS A 3 -20.99 3.59 19.76
CA LYS A 3 -20.05 4.71 19.61
C LYS A 3 -18.65 4.16 19.35
N SER A 4 -18.21 4.19 18.09
CA SER A 4 -16.83 3.91 17.73
C SER A 4 -15.98 5.15 17.97
N THR A 5 -14.99 5.05 18.86
CA THR A 5 -14.05 6.14 19.17
C THR A 5 -12.70 5.87 18.55
N PHE A 6 -12.19 6.84 17.79
CA PHE A 6 -10.85 6.82 17.21
C PHE A 6 -9.94 7.77 17.99
N SER A 7 -8.72 7.34 18.28
CA SER A 7 -7.69 8.15 18.94
C SER A 7 -6.38 8.08 18.15
N TYR A 8 -5.57 9.13 18.24
CA TYR A 8 -4.25 9.16 17.62
C TYR A 8 -3.34 8.07 18.19
N PHE A 9 -2.67 7.32 17.32
CA PHE A 9 -1.68 6.34 17.73
C PHE A 9 -0.31 7.01 17.78
N ARG A 10 0.29 7.10 18.98
CA ARG A 10 1.67 7.62 19.22
C ARG A 10 1.96 9.03 18.67
N ASN A 11 0.97 9.91 18.53
CA ASN A 11 1.13 11.25 17.95
C ASN A 11 1.80 11.27 16.56
N GLN A 12 1.70 10.18 15.79
CA GLN A 12 2.26 10.12 14.45
C GLN A 12 1.37 10.89 13.48
N THR A 13 1.97 11.80 12.72
CA THR A 13 1.29 12.59 11.69
C THR A 13 1.91 12.29 10.34
N TYR A 14 1.07 12.02 9.34
CA TYR A 14 1.49 11.76 7.96
C TYR A 14 0.79 12.76 7.04
N THR A 15 1.53 13.30 6.08
CA THR A 15 0.97 14.14 5.02
C THR A 15 0.69 13.28 3.80
N ALA A 16 -0.58 13.15 3.43
CA ALA A 16 -0.96 12.49 2.18
C ALA A 16 -0.88 13.50 1.03
N VAL A 17 0.00 13.25 0.06
CA VAL A 17 0.11 14.02 -1.18
C VAL A 17 -0.33 13.14 -2.34
N LYS A 18 -1.15 13.70 -3.24
CA LYS A 18 -1.45 13.06 -4.52
C LYS A 18 -0.41 13.54 -5.53
N LEU A 19 0.30 12.60 -6.16
CA LEU A 19 1.25 12.90 -7.21
C LEU A 19 0.53 12.79 -8.57
N GLU A 20 0.64 13.83 -9.38
CA GLU A 20 0.14 13.88 -10.76
C GLU A 20 1.26 13.56 -11.75
N GLN A 21 1.02 13.72 -13.05
CA GLN A 21 2.06 13.53 -14.05
C GLN A 21 3.24 14.50 -13.77
N PRO A 22 4.48 14.01 -13.66
CA PRO A 22 5.61 14.86 -13.37
C PRO A 22 5.98 15.70 -14.59
N SER A 23 6.56 16.87 -14.34
CA SER A 23 7.36 17.58 -15.34
C SER A 23 8.83 17.27 -15.12
N THR A 24 9.53 16.88 -16.18
CA THR A 24 10.92 16.44 -16.16
C THR A 24 11.84 17.63 -16.42
N PHE A 25 12.83 17.79 -15.54
CA PHE A 25 13.85 18.83 -15.65
C PHE A 25 15.24 18.21 -15.60
N ALA A 26 16.09 18.61 -16.53
CA ALA A 26 17.53 18.39 -16.44
C ALA A 26 18.19 19.61 -15.79
N THR A 27 19.06 19.37 -14.82
CA THR A 27 19.86 20.43 -14.20
C THR A 27 21.32 20.16 -14.53
N PHE A 28 21.92 21.06 -15.32
CA PHE A 28 23.32 21.01 -15.71
C PHE A 28 24.12 21.98 -14.84
N VAL A 29 25.33 21.58 -14.46
CA VAL A 29 26.30 22.49 -13.83
C VAL A 29 27.37 22.77 -14.87
N TYR A 30 27.46 24.01 -15.31
CA TYR A 30 28.54 24.51 -16.14
C TYR A 30 29.63 25.08 -15.25
N THR A 31 30.87 24.65 -15.46
CA THR A 31 32.02 25.19 -14.77
C THR A 31 33.16 25.43 -15.77
N ALA A 32 33.71 26.64 -15.77
CA ALA A 32 34.89 27.00 -16.55
C ALA A 32 36.13 26.96 -15.65
N TYR A 33 37.18 26.30 -16.13
CA TYR A 33 38.45 26.19 -15.41
C TYR A 33 39.59 26.80 -16.21
N ASP A 34 40.56 27.37 -15.49
CA ASP A 34 41.82 27.88 -16.02
C ASP A 34 42.99 27.25 -15.28
N TYR A 35 44.03 26.85 -16.01
CA TYR A 35 45.20 26.20 -15.42
C TYR A 35 46.33 27.21 -15.26
N THR A 36 46.50 27.73 -14.04
CA THR A 36 47.52 28.75 -13.72
C THR A 36 48.33 28.34 -12.50
N ASN A 37 49.65 28.56 -12.55
CA ASN A 37 50.58 28.22 -11.47
C ASN A 37 50.51 26.76 -11.01
N GLY A 38 50.34 25.83 -11.95
CA GLY A 38 50.32 24.39 -11.66
C GLY A 38 49.02 23.87 -11.03
N ARG A 39 47.97 24.69 -10.95
CA ARG A 39 46.67 24.31 -10.37
C ARG A 39 45.50 24.73 -11.25
N TRP A 40 44.44 23.95 -11.18
CA TRP A 40 43.14 24.32 -11.75
C TRP A 40 42.46 25.36 -10.87
N VAL A 41 42.02 26.45 -11.49
CA VAL A 41 41.28 27.53 -10.85
C VAL A 41 39.93 27.65 -11.53
N GLU A 42 38.85 27.50 -10.77
CA GLU A 42 37.49 27.77 -11.23
C GLU A 42 37.33 29.25 -11.57
N LYS A 43 36.92 29.56 -12.80
CA LYS A 43 36.72 30.93 -13.30
C LYS A 43 35.26 31.32 -13.31
N ASP A 44 34.39 30.39 -13.66
CA ASP A 44 32.96 30.59 -13.72
C ASP A 44 32.24 29.30 -13.35
N ARG A 45 31.07 29.45 -12.73
CA ARG A 45 30.19 28.34 -12.37
C ARG A 45 28.74 28.79 -12.40
N SER A 46 27.94 28.09 -13.19
CA SER A 46 26.51 28.35 -13.32
C SER A 46 25.71 27.07 -13.35
N THR A 47 24.46 27.15 -12.90
CA THR A 47 23.51 26.05 -12.93
C THR A 47 22.44 26.34 -13.97
N ILE A 48 22.31 25.48 -14.97
CA ILE A 48 21.37 25.61 -16.07
C ILE A 48 20.26 24.57 -15.88
N ARG A 49 19.03 25.01 -15.67
CA ARG A 49 17.87 24.12 -15.60
C ARG A 49 17.11 24.17 -16.92
N SER A 50 16.93 23.01 -17.53
CA SER A 50 16.17 22.84 -18.77
C SER A 50 14.99 21.90 -18.52
N GLN A 51 13.81 22.26 -19.04
CA GLN A 51 12.66 21.37 -19.03
C GLN A 51 12.74 20.45 -20.25
N LEU A 52 12.57 19.15 -20.03
CA LEU A 52 12.66 18.13 -21.08
C LEU A 52 11.29 17.79 -21.68
N ASP A 53 10.22 18.04 -20.95
CA ASP A 53 8.86 17.68 -21.37
C ASP A 53 8.20 18.83 -22.14
N GLY A 54 7.89 18.57 -23.42
CA GLY A 54 6.90 19.33 -24.17
C GLY A 54 5.49 18.80 -23.89
N GLY A 55 4.69 19.57 -23.14
CA GLY A 55 3.21 19.52 -23.15
C GLY A 55 2.51 18.30 -22.54
N THR A 56 2.00 18.48 -21.30
CA THR A 56 0.73 18.01 -20.71
C THR A 56 0.12 16.64 -21.06
N GLN A 57 -0.18 15.85 -20.02
CA GLN A 57 -1.45 15.13 -19.88
C GLN A 57 -1.75 14.69 -18.41
N ASP A 58 -2.64 15.44 -17.75
CA ASP A 58 -3.15 15.10 -16.42
C ASP A 58 -4.19 13.97 -16.47
N SER A 59 -4.00 12.97 -15.61
CA SER A 59 -4.97 11.92 -15.33
C SER A 59 -5.07 11.69 -13.82
N PHE A 60 -6.27 11.80 -13.28
CA PHE A 60 -6.56 11.81 -11.84
C PHE A 60 -7.31 10.56 -11.41
N ASP A 61 -6.60 9.47 -11.09
CA ASP A 61 -7.23 8.33 -10.40
C ASP A 61 -6.54 7.98 -9.07
N ARG A 62 -7.19 8.45 -7.99
CA ARG A 62 -7.31 7.86 -6.64
C ARG A 62 -6.32 8.20 -5.50
N LEU A 63 -6.85 7.88 -4.30
CA LEU A 63 -6.42 7.99 -2.88
C LEU A 63 -6.55 9.37 -2.18
N GLY A 64 -7.11 9.35 -0.95
CA GLY A 64 -7.35 10.56 -0.12
C GLY A 64 -8.64 10.58 0.75
N TRP A 65 -9.06 9.45 1.35
CA TRP A 65 -10.36 9.33 2.05
C TRP A 65 -10.35 9.69 3.56
N TYR A 66 -9.18 9.90 4.18
CA TYR A 66 -9.04 10.36 5.57
C TYR A 66 -8.19 11.63 5.59
N ARG A 67 -8.77 12.78 5.98
CA ARG A 67 -8.15 14.12 5.84
C ARG A 67 -8.14 14.88 7.16
N MET A 68 -7.11 15.69 7.37
CA MET A 68 -7.03 16.67 8.47
C MET A 68 -7.73 17.96 8.01
N ASP A 69 -8.58 18.53 8.86
CA ASP A 69 -9.12 19.87 8.64
C ASP A 69 -8.14 20.97 9.11
N ASP A 70 -8.42 22.22 8.75
CA ASP A 70 -7.61 23.39 9.14
C ASP A 70 -7.54 23.62 10.66
N SER A 71 -8.38 22.93 11.44
CA SER A 71 -8.39 22.94 12.91
C SER A 71 -7.56 21.82 13.54
N GLY A 72 -6.94 20.98 12.71
CA GLY A 72 -6.08 19.87 13.10
C GLY A 72 -6.82 18.60 13.53
N ARG A 73 -8.11 18.47 13.18
CA ARG A 73 -8.91 17.26 13.44
C ARG A 73 -9.02 16.41 12.19
N PHE A 74 -8.75 15.12 12.33
CA PHE A 74 -8.87 14.17 11.23
C PHE A 74 -10.31 13.66 11.11
N HIS A 75 -10.85 13.64 9.89
CA HIS A 75 -12.19 13.14 9.59
C HIS A 75 -12.16 12.18 8.39
N VAL A 76 -13.08 11.21 8.40
CA VAL A 76 -13.34 10.31 7.27
C VAL A 76 -14.27 11.02 6.29
N ASN A 77 -13.84 11.23 5.06
CA ASN A 77 -14.66 11.87 4.03
C ASN A 77 -15.88 10.97 3.71
N ASN A 78 -17.09 11.49 3.86
CA ASN A 78 -18.36 10.73 3.84
C ASN A 78 -18.51 9.62 4.90
N GLY A 79 -17.91 9.79 6.09
CA GLY A 79 -17.92 8.78 7.16
C GLY A 79 -19.31 8.28 7.60
N ILE A 80 -20.36 9.11 7.54
CA ILE A 80 -21.72 8.72 7.94
C ILE A 80 -22.33 7.69 6.97
N VAL A 81 -22.00 7.76 5.68
CA VAL A 81 -22.55 6.86 4.64
C VAL A 81 -21.74 5.56 4.52
N LYS A 82 -20.43 5.61 4.83
CA LYS A 82 -19.53 4.46 4.67
C LYS A 82 -19.32 3.62 5.93
N MET A 83 -19.69 4.12 7.12
CA MET A 83 -19.49 3.39 8.37
C MET A 83 -20.26 2.06 8.41
N GLU A 84 -21.46 2.00 7.81
CA GLU A 84 -22.26 0.76 7.71
C GLU A 84 -21.61 -0.29 6.79
N GLU A 85 -20.78 0.11 5.83
CA GLU A 85 -20.07 -0.79 4.92
C GLU A 85 -18.76 -1.35 5.54
N ILE A 86 -18.06 -0.53 6.33
CA ILE A 86 -16.75 -0.88 6.92
C ILE A 86 -16.84 -1.49 8.32
N HIS A 87 -17.88 -1.19 9.10
CA HIS A 87 -18.03 -1.72 10.46
C HIS A 87 -19.08 -2.83 10.47
N LYS A 88 -18.62 -4.08 10.48
CA LYS A 88 -19.50 -5.25 10.55
C LYS A 88 -19.55 -5.74 11.99
N ALA A 89 -20.75 -5.71 12.58
CA ALA A 89 -21.00 -6.23 13.92
C ALA A 89 -22.04 -7.35 13.89
N LYS A 90 -21.77 -8.46 14.58
CA LYS A 90 -22.70 -9.58 14.75
C LYS A 90 -22.89 -9.87 16.23
N VAL A 91 -24.12 -9.79 16.70
CA VAL A 91 -24.48 -10.11 18.09
C VAL A 91 -24.22 -11.60 18.34
N LYS A 92 -23.50 -11.92 19.42
CA LYS A 92 -23.25 -13.30 19.87
C LYS A 92 -24.29 -13.71 20.91
N ASN A 93 -24.46 -12.91 21.96
CA ASN A 93 -25.50 -13.09 22.97
C ASN A 93 -26.03 -11.73 23.44
N CYS A 94 -27.33 -11.47 23.25
CA CYS A 94 -27.98 -10.21 23.66
C CYS A 94 -28.16 -10.13 25.18
N HIS A 95 -28.37 -11.25 25.88
CA HIS A 95 -28.51 -11.25 27.35
C HIS A 95 -27.18 -10.87 28.02
N GLU A 96 -26.07 -11.42 27.54
CA GLU A 96 -24.72 -11.15 28.03
C GLU A 96 -24.07 -9.92 27.39
N GLN A 97 -24.78 -9.24 26.48
CA GLN A 97 -24.28 -8.09 25.72
C GLN A 97 -22.94 -8.33 24.98
N THR A 98 -22.72 -9.55 24.50
CA THR A 98 -21.52 -9.92 23.74
C THR A 98 -21.77 -9.83 22.24
N TYR A 99 -20.84 -9.21 21.53
CA TYR A 99 -20.88 -9.09 20.07
C TYR A 99 -19.50 -9.30 19.45
N ARG A 100 -19.50 -9.76 18.20
CA ARG A 100 -18.32 -9.81 17.33
C ARG A 100 -18.29 -8.55 16.49
N SER A 101 -17.15 -7.90 16.42
CA SER A 101 -16.96 -6.68 15.63
C SER A 101 -15.69 -6.78 14.82
N ILE A 102 -15.79 -6.37 13.56
CA ILE A 102 -14.67 -6.24 12.65
C ILE A 102 -14.77 -4.89 11.95
N ILE A 103 -13.61 -4.25 11.77
CA ILE A 103 -13.48 -3.05 10.95
C ILE A 103 -12.78 -3.51 9.68
N ASP A 104 -13.52 -3.52 8.58
CA ASP A 104 -13.04 -3.84 7.23
C ASP A 104 -12.32 -2.63 6.64
N ALA A 105 -11.26 -2.17 7.34
CA ALA A 105 -10.41 -1.06 6.94
C ALA A 105 -8.93 -1.45 7.05
N LYS A 106 -8.06 -0.78 6.31
CA LYS A 106 -6.61 -1.00 6.38
C LYS A 106 -5.96 0.08 7.26
N ASN A 107 -4.75 -0.18 7.74
CA ASN A 107 -3.90 0.80 8.44
C ASN A 107 -4.49 1.32 9.76
N TYR A 108 -5.04 0.43 10.60
CA TYR A 108 -5.55 0.76 11.94
C TYR A 108 -4.90 -0.13 13.02
N MET A 109 -4.76 0.42 14.22
CA MET A 109 -4.23 -0.31 15.39
C MET A 109 -5.37 -0.73 16.34
N PRO A 110 -5.23 -1.86 17.06
CA PRO A 110 -4.08 -2.78 17.09
C PRO A 110 -4.07 -3.82 15.95
N GLY A 111 -2.89 -4.15 15.42
CA GLY A 111 -2.64 -5.32 14.56
C GLY A 111 -2.54 -5.06 13.05
N ASN A 112 -3.25 -4.06 12.52
CA ASN A 112 -3.35 -3.81 11.07
C ASN A 112 -2.66 -2.51 10.62
N PHE A 113 -1.49 -2.19 11.18
CA PHE A 113 -0.68 -1.05 10.72
C PHE A 113 0.80 -1.43 10.64
N ASN A 114 1.29 -1.61 9.41
CA ASN A 114 2.71 -1.74 9.11
C ASN A 114 3.09 -0.62 8.15
N LEU A 115 4.00 0.26 8.58
CA LEU A 115 4.47 1.35 7.72
C LEU A 115 5.50 0.79 6.74
N SER A 116 5.23 0.91 5.45
CA SER A 116 6.19 0.56 4.41
C SER A 116 7.48 1.39 4.53
N ARG A 117 8.59 0.81 4.06
CA ARG A 117 9.87 1.53 4.00
C ARG A 117 9.79 2.71 3.02
N PRO A 118 10.65 3.75 3.18
CA PRO A 118 10.72 4.87 2.25
C PRO A 118 10.99 4.42 0.81
N LEU A 119 10.52 5.21 -0.16
CA LEU A 119 10.62 4.88 -1.59
C LEU A 119 12.07 4.71 -2.05
N GLU A 120 13.01 5.48 -1.47
CA GLU A 120 14.45 5.38 -1.78
C GLU A 120 15.06 4.03 -1.38
N MET A 121 14.46 3.34 -0.40
CA MET A 121 14.92 2.02 0.03
C MET A 121 14.27 0.89 -0.75
N VAL A 122 13.14 1.17 -1.42
CA VAL A 122 12.33 0.17 -2.12
C VAL A 122 12.62 0.17 -3.62
N TYR A 123 12.88 1.34 -4.21
CA TYR A 123 13.06 1.48 -5.65
C TYR A 123 14.48 2.00 -5.96
N PRO A 124 15.37 1.16 -6.52
CA PRO A 124 16.77 1.54 -6.80
C PRO A 124 16.94 2.75 -7.72
N TRP A 125 16.00 2.97 -8.63
CA TRP A 125 16.04 4.10 -9.57
C TRP A 125 15.73 5.45 -8.88
N ILE A 126 15.22 5.44 -7.65
CA ILE A 126 14.90 6.64 -6.87
C ILE A 126 16.07 6.95 -5.94
N GLN A 127 16.79 8.04 -6.21
CA GLN A 127 17.80 8.55 -5.29
C GLN A 127 17.18 9.29 -4.11
N SER A 128 16.16 10.10 -4.38
CA SER A 128 15.41 10.82 -3.34
C SER A 128 13.99 11.13 -3.78
N ALA A 129 13.02 11.05 -2.87
CA ALA A 129 11.64 11.45 -3.13
C ALA A 129 11.14 12.32 -1.98
N ARG A 130 11.23 13.64 -2.13
CA ARG A 130 10.98 14.59 -1.03
C ARG A 130 10.09 15.75 -1.47
N ILE A 131 9.26 16.22 -0.55
CA ILE A 131 8.53 17.47 -0.71
C ILE A 131 9.56 18.61 -0.73
N TYR A 132 9.53 19.46 -1.76
CA TYR A 132 10.58 20.45 -2.00
C TYR A 132 10.69 21.50 -0.90
N ASP A 133 9.55 21.97 -0.38
CA ASP A 133 9.48 23.07 0.58
C ASP A 133 8.24 22.99 1.50
N GLY A 134 8.13 23.96 2.41
CA GLY A 134 6.98 24.11 3.31
C GLY A 134 5.67 24.50 2.61
N SER A 135 5.69 24.79 1.30
CA SER A 135 4.46 25.07 0.54
C SER A 135 3.67 23.81 0.21
N GLN A 136 4.31 22.63 0.30
CA GLN A 136 3.72 21.31 0.01
C GLN A 136 3.12 21.19 -1.41
N ARG A 137 3.50 22.08 -2.34
CA ARG A 137 2.95 22.11 -3.71
C ARG A 137 3.66 21.18 -4.68
N GLN A 138 4.92 20.85 -4.40
CA GLN A 138 5.76 20.10 -5.33
C GLN A 138 6.55 19.04 -4.58
N VAL A 139 6.60 17.85 -5.18
CA VAL A 139 7.47 16.76 -4.76
C VAL A 139 8.53 16.59 -5.83
N ILE A 140 9.80 16.59 -5.42
CA ILE A 140 10.91 16.34 -6.31
C ILE A 140 11.34 14.90 -6.13
N VAL A 141 11.32 14.17 -7.24
CA VAL A 141 11.92 12.85 -7.35
C VAL A 141 13.24 13.01 -8.08
N THR A 142 14.34 12.72 -7.39
CA THR A 142 15.67 12.66 -7.99
C THR A 142 15.94 11.24 -8.45
N HIS A 143 16.20 11.08 -9.74
CA HIS A 143 16.54 9.80 -10.33
C HIS A 143 17.99 9.44 -10.02
N ALA A 144 18.24 8.21 -9.57
CA ALA A 144 19.59 7.68 -9.39
C ALA A 144 20.25 7.35 -10.74
N GLU A 145 19.44 6.92 -11.71
CA GLU A 145 19.85 6.56 -13.06
C GLU A 145 18.91 7.21 -14.08
N GLY A 146 19.45 7.61 -15.24
CA GLY A 146 18.72 8.26 -16.31
C GLY A 146 19.34 7.98 -17.67
N THR A 147 18.56 8.18 -18.73
CA THR A 147 19.06 8.07 -20.10
C THR A 147 19.89 9.29 -20.51
N ASN A 148 20.79 9.10 -21.46
CA ASN A 148 21.60 10.19 -21.98
C ASN A 148 20.74 11.23 -22.69
N LEU A 149 21.10 12.51 -22.53
CA LEU A 149 20.49 13.62 -23.23
C LEU A 149 21.32 14.00 -24.45
N HIS A 150 20.64 14.34 -25.55
CA HIS A 150 21.29 14.88 -26.72
C HIS A 150 21.65 16.35 -26.49
N ILE A 151 22.94 16.68 -26.55
CA ILE A 151 23.45 18.05 -26.33
C ILE A 151 24.03 18.56 -27.65
N THR A 152 23.65 19.77 -28.04
CA THR A 152 24.22 20.46 -29.21
C THR A 152 24.81 21.78 -28.76
N LEU A 153 26.11 21.97 -29.04
CA LEU A 153 26.82 23.21 -28.75
C LEU A 153 27.01 23.99 -30.05
N GLN A 154 26.48 25.21 -30.10
CA GLN A 154 26.64 26.12 -31.23
C GLN A 154 27.39 27.36 -30.76
N VAL A 155 28.44 27.74 -31.50
CA VAL A 155 29.19 28.97 -31.26
C VAL A 155 28.60 30.06 -32.15
N ASN A 156 27.92 31.03 -31.54
CA ASN A 156 27.42 32.20 -32.26
C ASN A 156 28.50 33.30 -32.22
N GLY A 157 29.18 33.51 -33.34
CA GLY A 157 30.10 34.63 -33.53
C GLY A 157 30.48 34.80 -34.99
N ASP A 158 30.37 36.03 -35.50
CA ASP A 158 30.63 36.44 -36.89
C ASP A 158 32.11 36.33 -37.32
N ASN A 159 33.00 35.81 -36.47
CA ASN A 159 34.43 35.70 -36.72
C ASN A 159 34.83 34.24 -36.98
N GLU A 160 35.29 33.97 -38.22
CA GLU A 160 35.61 32.67 -38.82
C GLU A 160 36.82 31.91 -38.20
N GLY A 161 37.03 31.96 -36.88
CA GLY A 161 38.23 31.41 -36.23
C GLY A 161 38.02 30.50 -35.02
N HIS A 162 36.78 30.32 -34.53
CA HIS A 162 36.55 29.58 -33.30
C HIS A 162 36.32 28.08 -33.57
N ARG A 163 37.23 27.23 -33.07
CA ARG A 163 37.11 25.77 -33.15
C ARG A 163 36.82 25.18 -31.78
N LEU A 164 35.75 24.39 -31.67
CA LEU A 164 35.48 23.55 -30.51
C LEU A 164 36.28 22.25 -30.59
N VAL A 165 36.96 21.90 -29.49
CA VAL A 165 37.68 20.64 -29.34
C VAL A 165 37.25 20.00 -28.03
N PHE A 166 36.89 18.72 -28.08
CA PHE A 166 36.47 17.96 -26.91
C PHE A 166 37.64 17.16 -26.36
N PHE A 167 37.81 17.18 -25.05
CA PHE A 167 38.80 16.42 -24.32
C PHE A 167 38.10 15.45 -23.37
N HIS A 168 38.71 14.30 -23.14
CA HIS A 168 38.27 13.33 -22.13
C HIS A 168 39.47 12.92 -21.27
N ASN A 169 39.18 12.48 -20.06
CA ASN A 169 40.20 11.93 -19.16
C ASN A 169 40.37 10.43 -19.43
N SER A 170 41.54 9.90 -19.04
CA SER A 170 41.75 8.45 -19.01
C SER A 170 40.94 7.83 -17.87
N SER A 171 40.57 6.57 -18.05
CA SER A 171 39.81 5.82 -17.06
C SER A 171 40.74 4.86 -16.29
N SER A 172 40.39 4.56 -15.05
CA SER A 172 41.15 3.61 -14.22
C SER A 172 40.24 2.87 -13.25
N ILE A 173 40.64 1.66 -12.87
CA ILE A 173 40.01 0.85 -11.82
C ILE A 173 41.09 0.02 -11.12
N ALA A 174 41.08 -0.01 -9.79
CA ALA A 174 42.02 -0.83 -9.02
C ALA A 174 41.43 -2.20 -8.69
N ASP A 175 40.21 -2.24 -8.14
CA ASP A 175 39.49 -3.46 -7.80
C ASP A 175 37.98 -3.20 -7.71
N PHE A 176 37.17 -4.23 -7.57
CA PHE A 176 35.75 -4.10 -7.25
C PHE A 176 35.25 -5.26 -6.37
N THR A 177 34.17 -5.00 -5.65
CA THR A 177 33.41 -6.00 -4.89
C THR A 177 31.92 -5.78 -5.13
N GLY A 178 31.12 -6.84 -5.15
CA GLY A 178 29.68 -6.68 -5.25
C GLY A 178 28.93 -7.98 -5.10
N THR A 179 27.60 -7.90 -5.15
CA THR A 179 26.69 -9.04 -5.11
C THR A 179 25.54 -8.83 -6.09
N ILE A 180 25.08 -9.92 -6.70
CA ILE A 180 23.86 -9.90 -7.52
C ILE A 180 22.68 -10.11 -6.58
N ILE A 181 21.72 -9.19 -6.60
CA ILE A 181 20.57 -9.21 -5.72
C ILE A 181 19.29 -9.23 -6.55
N VAL A 182 18.34 -10.07 -6.13
CA VAL A 182 16.95 -10.04 -6.61
C VAL A 182 16.06 -9.64 -5.45
N ASP A 183 15.43 -8.48 -5.58
CA ASP A 183 14.61 -7.90 -4.53
C ASP A 183 13.21 -8.54 -4.46
N SER A 184 12.67 -8.59 -3.25
CA SER A 184 11.40 -9.23 -2.87
C SER A 184 10.17 -8.52 -3.46
N ARG A 185 10.36 -7.30 -3.97
CA ARG A 185 9.33 -6.46 -4.59
C ARG A 185 9.42 -6.41 -6.11
N SER A 186 10.24 -7.27 -6.72
CA SER A 186 10.29 -7.53 -8.15
C SER A 186 8.93 -7.30 -8.79
N ASN A 187 8.78 -6.21 -9.55
CA ASN A 187 7.48 -5.77 -10.02
C ASN A 187 6.88 -6.89 -10.89
N ARG A 188 5.97 -7.66 -10.30
CA ARG A 188 4.92 -8.31 -11.07
C ARG A 188 4.10 -7.15 -11.63
N HIS A 189 4.53 -6.61 -12.76
CA HIS A 189 3.60 -5.91 -13.63
C HIS A 189 2.57 -6.97 -14.00
N ASP A 190 1.47 -6.94 -13.25
CA ASP A 190 0.32 -7.78 -13.49
C ASP A 190 -0.28 -7.32 -14.82
N PHE A 191 0.24 -7.88 -15.92
CA PHE A 191 -0.32 -7.77 -17.25
C PHE A 191 -1.74 -8.38 -17.32
N SER A 192 -2.30 -8.85 -16.20
CA SER A 192 -3.70 -9.28 -16.10
C SER A 192 -4.72 -8.17 -16.37
N LYS A 193 -4.34 -6.88 -16.51
CA LYS A 193 -5.31 -5.83 -16.89
C LYS A 193 -5.42 -5.58 -18.40
N PHE A 194 -4.61 -6.22 -19.25
CA PHE A 194 -4.77 -6.15 -20.71
C PHE A 194 -5.77 -7.21 -21.22
N TYR A 195 -7.00 -7.16 -20.72
CA TYR A 195 -8.13 -7.87 -21.33
C TYR A 195 -8.52 -7.16 -22.62
N LEU A 196 -7.80 -7.35 -23.74
CA LEU A 196 -8.37 -7.06 -25.07
C LEU A 196 -7.61 -7.63 -26.29
N LEU A 197 -6.59 -8.48 -26.15
CA LEU A 197 -5.96 -9.11 -27.31
C LEU A 197 -5.66 -10.61 -27.05
N PRO A 198 -6.39 -11.55 -27.68
CA PRO A 198 -6.28 -12.99 -27.40
C PRO A 198 -5.04 -13.68 -28.02
N ILE A 199 -3.97 -12.94 -28.38
CA ILE A 199 -2.83 -13.49 -29.14
C ILE A 199 -1.47 -13.39 -28.39
N LEU A 200 -1.43 -12.86 -27.16
CA LEU A 200 -0.15 -12.66 -26.43
C LEU A 200 0.02 -13.52 -25.16
N ASN A 201 -0.64 -14.68 -25.06
CA ASN A 201 -0.48 -15.61 -23.91
C ASN A 201 0.84 -16.41 -23.90
N LEU A 202 1.84 -16.08 -24.73
CA LEU A 202 3.09 -16.85 -24.80
C LEU A 202 4.30 -16.23 -24.08
N PHE A 203 4.20 -15.02 -23.53
CA PHE A 203 5.32 -14.37 -22.84
C PHE A 203 4.92 -13.88 -21.45
N HIS A 204 4.86 -14.82 -20.48
CA HIS A 204 5.01 -14.47 -19.07
C HIS A 204 6.47 -14.03 -18.84
N ILE A 205 6.77 -12.77 -19.13
CA ILE A 205 8.06 -12.17 -18.73
C ILE A 205 7.97 -11.98 -17.21
N ASN A 206 8.53 -12.90 -16.44
CA ASN A 206 8.83 -12.68 -15.03
C ASN A 206 9.87 -11.54 -14.94
N LEU A 207 9.40 -10.30 -14.85
CA LEU A 207 10.20 -9.12 -14.57
C LEU A 207 10.63 -9.11 -13.10
N LEU A 208 11.44 -10.12 -12.73
CA LEU A 208 12.24 -10.05 -11.52
C LEU A 208 13.28 -8.95 -11.74
N PHE A 209 13.24 -7.91 -10.92
CA PHE A 209 14.23 -6.84 -10.97
C PHE A 209 15.49 -7.36 -10.30
N ARG A 210 16.49 -7.67 -11.12
CA ARG A 210 17.81 -8.12 -10.68
C ARG A 210 18.77 -6.97 -10.89
N TYR A 211 19.63 -6.75 -9.92
CA TYR A 211 20.65 -5.74 -10.04
C TYR A 211 21.95 -6.22 -9.40
N PHE A 212 23.06 -5.73 -9.94
CA PHE A 212 24.38 -5.92 -9.38
C PHE A 212 24.68 -4.73 -8.49
N ASN A 213 24.75 -4.97 -7.17
CA ASN A 213 25.20 -3.97 -6.22
C ASN A 213 26.72 -4.02 -6.16
N VAL A 214 27.38 -3.04 -6.76
CA VAL A 214 28.84 -3.01 -6.91
C VAL A 214 29.44 -1.82 -6.18
N THR A 215 30.60 -2.06 -5.59
CA THR A 215 31.50 -1.03 -5.07
C THR A 215 32.84 -1.15 -5.79
N VAL A 216 33.20 -0.10 -6.51
CA VAL A 216 34.48 0.02 -7.21
C VAL A 216 35.48 0.74 -6.33
N TYR A 217 36.75 0.32 -6.39
CA TYR A 217 37.84 0.88 -5.61
C TYR A 217 38.88 1.54 -6.51
N GLY A 218 39.35 2.71 -6.12
CA GLY A 218 40.36 3.46 -6.86
C GLY A 218 39.97 3.70 -8.31
N ALA A 219 38.69 3.97 -8.57
CA ALA A 219 38.13 4.03 -9.91
C ALA A 219 37.85 5.47 -10.35
N SER A 220 37.95 5.72 -11.66
CA SER A 220 37.73 7.04 -12.28
C SER A 220 37.35 6.85 -13.75
N GLY A 221 36.43 7.67 -14.26
CA GLY A 221 36.06 7.68 -15.67
C GLY A 221 35.09 6.57 -16.07
N LYS A 222 35.23 6.07 -17.30
CA LYS A 222 34.37 5.06 -17.92
C LYS A 222 34.91 3.66 -17.63
N ILE A 223 34.04 2.80 -17.12
CA ILE A 223 34.36 1.42 -16.73
C ILE A 223 33.39 0.50 -17.46
N ASN A 224 33.95 -0.46 -18.18
CA ASN A 224 33.18 -1.48 -18.87
C ASN A 224 33.17 -2.76 -18.02
N GLY A 225 32.06 -3.48 -18.07
CA GLY A 225 31.85 -4.72 -17.34
C GLY A 225 31.24 -5.78 -18.23
N ALA A 226 31.71 -7.01 -18.06
CA ALA A 226 31.25 -8.20 -18.75
C ALA A 226 30.80 -9.24 -17.72
N VAL A 227 29.55 -9.68 -17.83
CA VAL A 227 28.98 -10.77 -17.03
C VAL A 227 29.13 -12.06 -17.82
N LYS A 228 29.79 -13.05 -17.21
CA LYS A 228 30.06 -14.34 -17.84
C LYS A 228 28.97 -15.38 -17.52
N TYR A 229 28.88 -16.40 -18.37
CA TYR A 229 27.91 -17.48 -18.22
C TYR A 229 28.19 -18.37 -17.00
N SER A 230 29.46 -18.59 -16.64
CA SER A 230 29.83 -19.43 -15.49
C SER A 230 30.80 -18.72 -14.54
N THR A 231 31.31 -19.45 -13.55
CA THR A 231 32.38 -18.99 -12.66
C THR A 231 33.77 -19.08 -13.30
N GLN A 232 33.88 -19.51 -14.56
CA GLN A 232 35.14 -19.57 -15.29
C GLN A 232 35.35 -18.29 -16.11
N ARG A 233 36.60 -17.81 -16.16
CA ARG A 233 36.99 -16.58 -16.87
C ARG A 233 36.75 -16.65 -18.37
N ASP A 234 37.04 -17.80 -18.96
CA ASP A 234 36.97 -18.00 -20.41
C ASP A 234 35.57 -18.41 -20.89
N SER A 235 34.56 -18.36 -20.01
CA SER A 235 33.19 -18.66 -20.41
C SER A 235 32.57 -17.53 -21.22
N ASP A 236 31.52 -17.87 -21.97
CA ASP A 236 30.83 -16.93 -22.85
C ASP A 236 30.26 -15.74 -22.07
N GLU A 237 30.23 -14.58 -22.72
CA GLU A 237 29.66 -13.36 -22.17
C GLU A 237 28.15 -13.30 -22.43
N ILE A 238 27.37 -13.17 -21.37
CA ILE A 238 25.90 -13.13 -21.45
C ILE A 238 25.35 -11.71 -21.47
N PHE A 239 26.08 -10.76 -20.89
CA PHE A 239 25.66 -9.38 -20.77
C PHE A 239 26.87 -8.48 -20.56
N SER A 240 26.86 -7.31 -21.23
CA SER A 240 27.85 -6.26 -21.07
C SER A 240 27.18 -4.99 -20.57
N PHE A 241 27.90 -4.23 -19.74
CA PHE A 241 27.44 -2.94 -19.24
C PHE A 241 28.59 -1.94 -19.22
N THR A 242 28.24 -0.65 -19.24
CA THR A 242 29.19 0.44 -19.04
C THR A 242 28.67 1.31 -17.92
N THR A 243 29.56 1.66 -16.99
CA THR A 243 29.27 2.57 -15.89
C THR A 243 30.28 3.71 -15.85
N TYR A 244 29.92 4.81 -15.19
CA TYR A 244 30.70 6.04 -15.14
C TYR A 244 30.95 6.46 -13.69
N VAL A 245 32.22 6.65 -13.35
CA VAL A 245 32.64 7.28 -12.10
C VAL A 245 33.01 8.72 -12.41
N HIS A 246 32.21 9.65 -11.88
CA HIS A 246 32.32 11.08 -12.20
C HIS A 246 33.45 11.81 -11.45
N ASP A 247 34.08 11.18 -10.47
CA ASP A 247 35.19 11.78 -9.73
C ASP A 247 36.45 11.85 -10.60
N LEU A 248 37.11 13.01 -10.61
CA LEU A 248 38.35 13.25 -11.37
C LEU A 248 39.52 12.40 -10.84
N ASN A 249 39.55 12.18 -9.53
CA ASN A 249 40.56 11.38 -8.86
C ASN A 249 40.00 9.99 -8.57
N ALA A 250 40.89 8.99 -8.63
CA ALA A 250 40.58 7.61 -8.26
C ALA A 250 39.92 7.57 -6.86
N SER A 251 38.66 7.11 -6.83
CA SER A 251 37.85 7.13 -5.62
C SER A 251 37.06 5.82 -5.47
N ASN A 252 36.48 5.64 -4.28
CA ASN A 252 35.65 4.47 -3.99
C ASN A 252 34.18 4.87 -4.10
N ARG A 253 33.44 4.18 -4.96
CA ARG A 253 32.02 4.47 -5.19
C ARG A 253 31.21 3.19 -5.25
N SER A 254 30.04 3.24 -4.63
CA SER A 254 29.03 2.19 -4.74
C SER A 254 27.96 2.64 -5.72
N MET A 255 27.49 1.71 -6.55
CA MET A 255 26.48 1.94 -7.58
C MET A 255 25.70 0.65 -7.80
N ILE A 256 24.52 0.82 -8.41
CA ILE A 256 23.65 -0.29 -8.77
C ILE A 256 23.71 -0.40 -10.29
N ILE A 257 23.74 -1.63 -10.80
CA ILE A 257 23.72 -1.89 -12.24
C ILE A 257 22.54 -2.83 -12.52
N PRO A 258 21.55 -2.42 -13.32
CA PRO A 258 20.43 -3.29 -13.66
C PRO A 258 20.90 -4.47 -14.51
N LEU A 259 20.42 -5.66 -14.20
CA LEU A 259 20.76 -6.89 -14.92
C LEU A 259 19.56 -7.46 -15.67
N PRO A 260 19.75 -8.02 -16.88
CA PRO A 260 18.68 -8.65 -17.63
C PRO A 260 18.27 -10.00 -17.02
N ALA A 261 17.09 -10.49 -17.39
CA ALA A 261 16.56 -11.77 -16.92
C ALA A 261 17.40 -13.00 -17.36
N VAL A 262 18.29 -12.83 -18.35
CA VAL A 262 19.24 -13.84 -18.82
C VAL A 262 20.26 -14.22 -17.73
N VAL A 263 20.51 -13.33 -16.76
CA VAL A 263 21.36 -13.64 -15.62
C VAL A 263 20.56 -14.50 -14.63
N GLU A 264 20.66 -15.82 -14.79
CA GLU A 264 19.99 -16.79 -13.92
C GLU A 264 20.66 -16.91 -12.54
N SER A 265 19.98 -17.60 -11.64
CA SER A 265 20.44 -17.88 -10.27
C SER A 265 21.78 -18.61 -10.22
N GLY A 266 22.62 -18.23 -9.25
CA GLY A 266 23.90 -18.87 -8.96
C GLY A 266 25.09 -17.90 -9.08
N PRO A 267 26.26 -18.27 -8.52
CA PRO A 267 27.45 -17.44 -8.57
C PRO A 267 27.97 -17.36 -10.01
N ARG A 268 28.41 -16.16 -10.42
CA ARG A 268 28.90 -15.89 -11.78
C ARG A 268 30.18 -15.07 -11.75
N MET A 269 31.01 -15.23 -12.78
CA MET A 269 32.16 -14.35 -12.94
C MET A 269 31.75 -13.04 -13.59
N ILE A 270 32.16 -11.93 -12.98
CA ILE A 270 32.06 -10.60 -13.57
C ILE A 270 33.48 -10.07 -13.75
N CYS A 271 33.77 -9.50 -14.92
CA CYS A 271 35.04 -8.86 -15.23
C CYS A 271 34.80 -7.37 -15.50
N MET A 272 35.57 -6.50 -14.87
CA MET A 272 35.51 -5.05 -15.05
C MET A 272 36.87 -4.52 -15.49
N TYR A 273 36.86 -3.58 -16.44
CA TYR A 273 38.06 -2.97 -16.99
C TYR A 273 37.80 -1.50 -17.33
N ALA A 274 38.83 -0.67 -17.21
CA ALA A 274 38.75 0.73 -17.60
C ALA A 274 38.69 0.87 -19.13
N ASP A 275 38.11 1.97 -19.60
CA ASP A 275 38.18 2.31 -21.02
C ASP A 275 39.64 2.40 -21.50
N GLU A 276 39.91 1.92 -22.72
CA GLU A 276 41.25 1.78 -23.32
C GLU A 276 42.17 0.71 -22.70
N GLN A 277 41.73 0.03 -21.64
CA GLN A 277 42.45 -1.09 -21.05
C GLN A 277 42.20 -2.38 -21.85
N ARG A 278 43.23 -3.23 -21.97
CA ARG A 278 43.07 -4.56 -22.60
C ARG A 278 42.29 -5.48 -21.67
N GLU A 279 41.47 -6.36 -22.25
CA GLU A 279 40.67 -7.36 -21.51
C GLU A 279 41.53 -8.26 -20.60
N GLU A 280 42.78 -8.54 -20.97
CA GLU A 280 43.72 -9.31 -20.16
C GLU A 280 43.98 -8.68 -18.78
N GLN A 281 43.89 -7.36 -18.69
CA GLN A 281 44.09 -6.61 -17.46
C GLN A 281 42.76 -6.37 -16.71
N ALA A 282 41.67 -6.96 -17.18
CA ALA A 282 40.39 -6.88 -16.49
C ALA A 282 40.49 -7.52 -15.09
N VAL A 283 39.94 -6.80 -14.12
CA VAL A 283 39.73 -7.33 -12.77
C VAL A 283 38.53 -8.26 -12.88
N CYS A 284 38.69 -9.54 -12.52
CA CYS A 284 37.59 -10.50 -12.53
C CYS A 284 37.35 -11.05 -11.13
N ARG A 285 36.08 -11.08 -10.70
CA ARG A 285 35.66 -11.62 -9.41
C ARG A 285 34.50 -12.58 -9.61
N ILE A 286 34.46 -13.62 -8.78
CA ILE A 286 33.27 -14.46 -8.65
C ILE A 286 32.32 -13.70 -7.72
N VAL A 287 31.11 -13.47 -8.18
CA VAL A 287 30.10 -12.67 -7.51
C VAL A 287 28.97 -13.59 -7.06
N ASP A 288 28.63 -13.50 -5.78
CA ASP A 288 27.54 -14.27 -5.19
C ASP A 288 26.17 -13.75 -5.61
N TYR A 289 25.21 -14.67 -5.70
CA TYR A 289 23.82 -14.40 -6.05
C TYR A 289 22.92 -14.58 -4.83
N HIS A 290 22.19 -13.53 -4.46
CA HIS A 290 21.28 -13.53 -3.34
C HIS A 290 19.86 -13.17 -3.78
N GLU A 291 18.93 -14.10 -3.59
CA GLU A 291 17.52 -13.93 -3.95
C GLU A 291 16.67 -13.88 -2.70
N THR A 292 15.96 -12.77 -2.50
CA THR A 292 14.95 -12.67 -1.46
C THR A 292 13.60 -13.15 -2.01
N PRO A 293 12.90 -14.06 -1.32
CA PRO A 293 11.60 -14.53 -1.76
C PRO A 293 10.60 -13.36 -1.81
N LEU A 294 9.67 -13.42 -2.76
CA LEU A 294 8.63 -12.41 -2.94
C LEU A 294 7.82 -12.22 -1.65
N GLU A 295 7.68 -10.99 -1.19
CA GLU A 295 6.78 -10.65 -0.09
C GLU A 295 5.33 -10.68 -0.60
N ILE A 296 4.62 -11.78 -0.33
CA ILE A 296 3.18 -11.89 -0.59
C ILE A 296 2.45 -11.45 0.67
N ASP A 297 1.84 -10.27 0.63
CA ASP A 297 1.02 -9.76 1.73
C ASP A 297 -0.36 -10.46 1.68
N ILE A 298 -0.48 -11.64 2.29
CA ILE A 298 -1.75 -12.37 2.39
C ILE A 298 -2.54 -11.83 3.59
N GLU A 299 -3.46 -10.93 3.31
CA GLU A 299 -4.29 -10.24 4.31
C GLU A 299 -5.28 -11.20 5.01
N HIS A 300 -5.26 -11.20 6.35
CA HIS A 300 -6.23 -11.93 7.18
C HIS A 300 -6.94 -10.95 8.13
N ASN A 301 -8.13 -10.47 7.77
CA ASN A 301 -8.99 -9.72 8.69
C ASN A 301 -9.59 -10.70 9.73
N THR A 302 -9.33 -10.49 11.02
CA THR A 302 -9.82 -11.38 12.10
C THR A 302 -10.95 -10.73 12.91
N TRP A 303 -11.91 -11.54 13.35
CA TRP A 303 -13.03 -11.08 14.18
C TRP A 303 -12.59 -10.90 15.63
N HIS A 304 -12.94 -9.75 16.23
CA HIS A 304 -12.71 -9.52 17.66
C HIS A 304 -14.00 -9.67 18.47
N GLU A 305 -13.93 -10.36 19.61
CA GLU A 305 -15.03 -10.43 20.58
C GLU A 305 -14.97 -9.23 21.53
N MET A 306 -16.09 -8.53 21.67
CA MET A 306 -16.21 -7.33 22.50
C MET A 306 -17.49 -7.39 23.34
N VAL A 307 -17.47 -6.72 24.50
CA VAL A 307 -18.62 -6.54 25.39
C VAL A 307 -19.11 -5.10 25.23
N GLY A 308 -20.41 -4.89 25.04
CA GLY A 308 -20.99 -3.56 24.79
C GLY A 308 -22.22 -3.27 25.61
N SER A 309 -22.82 -2.11 25.38
CA SER A 309 -24.09 -1.73 25.98
C SER A 309 -25.05 -1.29 24.88
N CYS A 310 -26.11 -2.08 24.66
CA CYS A 310 -27.17 -1.78 23.71
C CYS A 310 -28.44 -1.35 24.46
N PRO A 311 -28.82 -0.06 24.44
CA PRO A 311 -29.98 0.44 25.19
C PRO A 311 -31.33 -0.09 24.68
N SER A 312 -31.36 -0.72 23.51
CA SER A 312 -32.55 -1.32 22.89
C SER A 312 -32.65 -2.85 23.06
N CYS A 313 -31.66 -3.54 23.64
CA CYS A 313 -31.69 -5.01 23.79
C CYS A 313 -32.69 -5.50 24.86
N ASN A 314 -33.24 -4.61 25.70
CA ASN A 314 -34.16 -4.95 26.80
C ASN A 314 -35.50 -4.17 26.75
N GLN A 315 -35.88 -3.62 25.60
CA GLN A 315 -37.20 -3.00 25.47
C GLN A 315 -38.26 -4.09 25.33
N ILE A 316 -39.12 -4.22 26.33
CA ILE A 316 -40.28 -5.12 26.31
C ILE A 316 -41.23 -4.60 25.23
N ASN A 317 -41.14 -5.17 24.02
CA ASN A 317 -42.05 -4.87 22.92
C ASN A 317 -43.29 -5.77 23.03
N LEU A 318 -44.49 -5.24 22.77
CA LEU A 318 -45.75 -6.01 22.82
C LEU A 318 -45.77 -7.17 21.82
N THR A 319 -44.99 -7.07 20.74
CA THR A 319 -44.72 -8.16 19.79
C THR A 319 -43.79 -9.25 20.34
N GLY A 320 -43.02 -8.96 21.39
CA GLY A 320 -42.25 -9.93 22.16
C GLY A 320 -43.14 -10.75 23.09
N LEU A 321 -44.15 -10.11 23.70
CA LEU A 321 -45.13 -10.78 24.57
C LEU A 321 -45.93 -11.85 23.81
N SER A 322 -46.32 -11.61 22.55
CA SER A 322 -46.98 -12.64 21.72
C SER A 322 -46.06 -13.82 21.35
N LYS A 323 -44.74 -13.62 21.35
CA LYS A 323 -43.76 -14.68 21.14
C LYS A 323 -43.58 -15.53 22.41
N TYR A 324 -43.69 -14.92 23.58
CA TYR A 324 -43.69 -15.64 24.88
C TYR A 324 -45.01 -16.35 25.18
N LEU A 325 -46.13 -15.97 24.56
CA LEU A 325 -47.43 -16.62 24.73
C LEU A 325 -47.72 -17.71 23.68
N ASN A 326 -46.79 -17.98 22.76
CA ASN A 326 -46.93 -19.04 21.77
C ASN A 326 -46.30 -20.35 22.32
N PRO A 327 -47.10 -21.39 22.62
CA PRO A 327 -46.61 -22.63 23.20
C PRO A 327 -45.63 -23.39 22.28
N MET A 328 -45.65 -23.11 20.97
CA MET A 328 -44.77 -23.74 20.00
C MET A 328 -43.31 -23.26 20.09
N SER A 329 -43.05 -22.08 20.67
CA SER A 329 -41.70 -21.53 20.84
C SER A 329 -41.00 -21.96 22.13
N TRP A 330 -41.72 -22.48 23.13
CA TRP A 330 -41.13 -22.95 24.39
C TRP A 330 -40.35 -24.26 24.23
N VAL A 331 -40.67 -25.04 23.19
CA VAL A 331 -40.10 -26.38 22.96
C VAL A 331 -38.80 -26.32 22.15
N ASN A 332 -38.54 -25.22 21.44
CA ASN A 332 -37.37 -25.09 20.59
C ASN A 332 -36.19 -24.48 21.35
N GLY A 333 -35.35 -25.32 21.96
CA GLY A 333 -34.02 -24.91 22.43
C GLY A 333 -33.68 -25.18 23.90
N VAL A 334 -34.33 -26.13 24.58
CA VAL A 334 -33.97 -26.47 25.97
C VAL A 334 -32.70 -27.33 26.00
N SER A 335 -31.59 -26.80 26.49
CA SER A 335 -30.33 -27.55 26.60
C SER A 335 -29.71 -27.54 28.01
N SER A 336 -30.28 -26.78 28.96
CA SER A 336 -29.83 -26.75 30.36
C SER A 336 -30.94 -27.06 31.37
N LEU A 337 -30.56 -27.60 32.54
CA LEU A 337 -31.48 -27.94 33.64
C LEU A 337 -32.21 -26.70 34.21
N GLY A 338 -31.57 -25.52 34.18
CA GLY A 338 -32.19 -24.26 34.63
C GLY A 338 -33.29 -23.77 33.69
N GLU A 339 -33.09 -23.91 32.38
CA GLU A 339 -34.08 -23.52 31.36
C GLU A 339 -35.31 -24.45 31.36
N PHE A 340 -35.11 -25.73 31.71
CA PHE A 340 -36.22 -26.67 31.89
C PHE A 340 -37.14 -26.28 33.05
N VAL A 341 -36.58 -25.86 34.18
CA VAL A 341 -37.36 -25.41 35.34
C VAL A 341 -38.16 -24.16 35.01
N MET A 342 -37.56 -23.21 34.28
CA MET A 342 -38.23 -21.98 33.82
C MET A 342 -39.40 -22.29 32.85
N MET A 343 -39.23 -23.26 31.95
CA MET A 343 -40.30 -23.70 31.04
C MET A 343 -41.50 -24.28 31.83
N VAL A 344 -41.24 -25.10 32.85
CA VAL A 344 -42.28 -25.71 33.67
C VAL A 344 -43.06 -24.64 34.46
N THR A 345 -42.38 -23.61 34.99
CA THR A 345 -43.04 -22.50 35.67
C THR A 345 -43.93 -21.68 34.73
N ASP A 346 -43.48 -21.44 33.49
CA ASP A 346 -44.27 -20.67 32.51
C ASP A 346 -45.54 -21.43 32.08
N ILE A 347 -45.45 -22.75 31.89
CA ILE A 347 -46.63 -23.60 31.61
C ILE A 347 -47.62 -23.57 32.78
N LEU A 348 -47.14 -23.64 34.02
CA LEU A 348 -48.00 -23.58 35.21
C LEU A 348 -48.74 -22.24 35.32
N VAL A 349 -48.04 -21.11 35.09
CA VAL A 349 -48.66 -19.78 35.10
C VAL A 349 -49.71 -19.67 33.99
N TYR A 350 -49.43 -20.19 32.80
CA TYR A 350 -50.36 -20.18 31.68
C TYR A 350 -51.66 -20.95 31.98
N VAL A 351 -51.53 -22.15 32.59
CA VAL A 351 -52.70 -22.93 33.03
C VAL A 351 -53.50 -22.18 34.10
N CYS A 352 -52.85 -21.55 35.07
CA CYS A 352 -53.52 -20.72 36.07
C CYS A 352 -54.28 -19.55 35.44
N VAL A 353 -53.71 -18.85 34.46
CA VAL A 353 -54.39 -17.76 33.75
C VAL A 353 -55.61 -18.28 32.99
N LEU A 354 -55.50 -19.42 32.31
CA LEU A 354 -56.66 -20.04 31.63
C LEU A 354 -57.78 -20.41 32.60
N VAL A 355 -57.43 -20.90 33.80
CA VAL A 355 -58.41 -21.21 34.85
C VAL A 355 -59.08 -19.92 35.35
N VAL A 356 -58.33 -18.85 35.58
CA VAL A 356 -58.91 -17.55 35.97
C VAL A 356 -59.83 -17.01 34.88
N VAL A 357 -59.41 -17.05 33.61
CA VAL A 357 -60.25 -16.65 32.47
C VAL A 357 -61.51 -17.50 32.38
N TYR A 358 -61.40 -18.82 32.55
CA TYR A 358 -62.56 -19.72 32.58
C TYR A 358 -63.53 -19.37 33.72
N VAL A 359 -63.02 -19.09 34.92
CA VAL A 359 -63.84 -18.69 36.07
C VAL A 359 -64.48 -17.33 35.83
N VAL A 360 -63.77 -16.34 35.28
CA VAL A 360 -64.34 -15.02 34.95
C VAL A 360 -65.43 -15.16 33.89
N LEU A 361 -65.19 -15.93 32.83
CA LEU A 361 -66.19 -16.16 31.78
C LEU A 361 -67.43 -16.88 32.34
N THR A 362 -67.24 -17.95 33.13
CA THR A 362 -68.35 -18.78 33.61
C THR A 362 -69.11 -18.20 34.81
N LYS A 363 -68.43 -17.47 35.70
CA LYS A 363 -69.00 -16.94 36.95
C LYS A 363 -69.35 -15.46 36.91
N ILE A 364 -68.76 -14.69 35.99
CA ILE A 364 -69.00 -13.24 35.89
C ILE A 364 -69.71 -12.93 34.56
N VAL A 365 -69.13 -13.30 33.42
CA VAL A 365 -69.66 -12.88 32.11
C VAL A 365 -70.98 -13.58 31.74
N ILE A 366 -71.06 -14.90 31.86
CA ILE A 366 -72.28 -15.66 31.54
C ILE A 366 -73.51 -15.23 32.38
N PRO A 367 -73.43 -15.03 33.71
CA PRO A 367 -74.58 -14.56 34.49
C PRO A 367 -74.98 -13.12 34.16
N ILE A 368 -74.04 -12.21 33.86
CA ILE A 368 -74.34 -10.84 33.44
C ILE A 368 -75.07 -10.83 32.08
N CYS A 369 -74.65 -11.66 31.13
CA CYS A 369 -75.34 -11.83 29.85
C CYS A 369 -76.75 -12.42 29.99
N LYS A 370 -76.99 -13.27 31.00
CA LYS A 370 -78.34 -13.81 31.29
C LYS A 370 -79.29 -12.79 31.90
N VAL A 371 -78.79 -11.84 32.70
CA VAL A 371 -79.60 -10.76 33.27
C VAL A 371 -79.89 -9.67 32.22
N GLY A 372 -78.98 -9.44 31.27
CA GLY A 372 -79.19 -8.50 30.17
C GLY A 372 -80.29 -8.89 29.16
N SER A 373 -80.70 -10.17 29.09
CA SER A 373 -81.71 -10.62 28.13
C SER A 373 -83.17 -10.57 28.66
N GLN A 374 -83.41 -10.21 29.91
CA GLN A 374 -84.78 -10.03 30.46
C GLN A 374 -85.24 -8.56 30.53
N GLY A 375 -84.41 -7.61 30.10
CA GLY A 375 -84.75 -6.17 30.11
C GLY A 375 -85.30 -5.60 28.79
N LEU A 376 -85.56 -6.43 27.76
CA LEU A 376 -85.88 -5.98 26.40
C LEU A 376 -87.33 -6.26 25.92
N THR A 377 -88.23 -6.67 26.82
CA THR A 377 -89.63 -7.01 26.46
C THR A 377 -90.70 -6.01 26.91
N TYR A 378 -90.33 -4.81 27.38
CA TYR A 378 -91.29 -3.73 27.64
C TYR A 378 -90.82 -2.45 26.95
N GLY A 379 -91.48 -2.09 25.83
CA GLY A 379 -91.36 -0.76 25.22
C GLY A 379 -91.11 -0.75 23.72
N LEU A 380 -92.08 -1.17 22.91
CA LEU A 380 -92.24 -0.69 21.53
C LEU A 380 -93.71 -0.86 21.10
N THR A 381 -94.54 0.09 21.56
CA THR A 381 -95.88 0.36 21.03
C THR A 381 -95.78 1.58 20.12
N ILE A 382 -95.82 1.39 18.80
CA ILE A 382 -96.18 2.41 17.81
C ILE A 382 -96.94 1.73 16.66
N LYS A 383 -98.25 1.58 16.79
CA LYS A 383 -99.30 2.36 16.08
C LYS A 383 -100.67 1.83 16.45
#